data_AF-A0A178UJG6-F1
#
_entry.id   AF-A0A178UJG6-F1
#
_cell.length_a   1.000
_cell.length_b   1.000
_cell.length_c   1.000
_cell.angle_alpha   90.00
_cell.angle_beta   90.00
_cell.angle_gamma   90.00
#
_symmetry.space_group_name_H-M   'P 1'
#
loop_
_entity.id
_entity.type
_entity.pdbx_description
1 polymer ?
#
loop_
_entity_poly.entity_id
_entity_poly.type
_entity_poly.pdbx_seq_one_letter_code
_entity_poly.pdbx_strand_id
1 'polypeptide(L)'
;MAFSDDLPPPPRVNDHVKTRRNRKRRTIKTKQLEELISTATRAAHVARDKGFYIVSPEAIQCVEILRHMRTLPLNARLITKTDGLRVLLFLSKNGNPKIRSESKAVIDHWKSILHTKVH
;
A
#
# COMPACT_ATOMS: atom_id res chain seq x y z
N MET A 1 -13.77 -40.90 -44.25
CA MET A 1 -13.85 -39.50 -43.81
C MET A 1 -13.11 -39.39 -42.49
N ALA A 2 -11.93 -38.78 -42.53
CA ALA A 2 -11.08 -38.56 -41.38
C ALA A 2 -11.40 -37.17 -40.79
N PHE A 3 -11.81 -37.14 -39.53
CA PHE A 3 -11.78 -35.93 -38.72
C PHE A 3 -10.89 -36.24 -37.53
N SER A 4 -9.61 -35.92 -37.67
CA SER A 4 -8.71 -35.79 -36.54
C SER A 4 -9.14 -34.55 -35.78
N ASP A 5 -9.74 -34.74 -34.62
CA ASP A 5 -9.99 -33.67 -33.65
C ASP A 5 -8.65 -33.37 -32.95
N ASP A 6 -7.90 -32.44 -33.54
CA ASP A 6 -6.61 -31.94 -33.06
C ASP A 6 -6.87 -30.96 -31.91
N LEU A 7 -7.15 -31.50 -30.71
CA LEU A 7 -7.22 -30.70 -29.49
C LEU A 7 -5.81 -30.37 -28.99
N PRO A 8 -5.47 -29.08 -28.77
CA PRO A 8 -4.21 -28.73 -28.13
C PRO A 8 -4.18 -29.25 -26.68
N PRO A 9 -3.02 -29.68 -26.16
CA PRO A 9 -2.90 -30.11 -24.77
C PRO A 9 -3.27 -28.95 -23.82
N PRO A 10 -3.91 -29.24 -22.68
CA PRO A 10 -4.23 -28.21 -21.70
C PRO A 10 -2.95 -27.53 -21.20
N PRO A 11 -2.97 -26.22 -20.95
CA PRO A 11 -1.79 -25.51 -20.47
C PRO A 11 -1.34 -26.14 -19.15
N ARG A 12 -0.11 -26.66 -19.18
CA ARG A 12 0.61 -27.19 -18.02
C ARG A 12 0.52 -26.17 -16.89
N VAL A 13 -0.01 -26.61 -15.76
CA VAL A 13 0.01 -25.89 -14.50
C VAL A 13 1.45 -25.69 -14.09
N ASN A 14 2.08 -24.63 -14.59
CA ASN A 14 3.41 -24.27 -14.16
C ASN A 14 3.29 -23.81 -12.71
N ASP A 15 3.89 -24.62 -11.85
CA ASP A 15 4.30 -24.34 -10.48
C ASP A 15 4.98 -22.97 -10.40
N HIS A 16 4.17 -21.93 -10.29
CA HIS A 16 4.60 -20.69 -9.68
C HIS A 16 4.24 -20.77 -8.21
N VAL A 17 4.93 -21.68 -7.51
CA VAL A 17 5.35 -21.42 -6.14
C VAL A 17 6.10 -20.09 -6.20
N LYS A 18 5.36 -18.99 -6.03
CA LYS A 18 5.93 -17.68 -5.75
C LYS A 18 6.59 -17.85 -4.40
N THR A 19 7.86 -18.27 -4.49
CA THR A 19 8.85 -18.33 -3.44
C THR A 19 8.46 -17.33 -2.37
N ARG A 20 8.00 -17.87 -1.23
CA ARG A 20 7.91 -17.14 0.03
C ARG A 20 9.30 -16.58 0.25
N ARG A 21 9.55 -15.36 -0.23
CA ARG A 21 10.78 -14.63 0.02
C ARG A 21 10.76 -14.37 1.51
N ASN A 22 11.40 -15.28 2.24
CA ASN A 22 11.77 -15.11 3.63
C ASN A 22 12.87 -14.03 3.68
N ARG A 23 12.50 -12.80 3.28
CA ARG A 23 13.29 -11.61 3.58
C ARG A 23 13.14 -11.47 5.08
N LYS A 24 14.20 -11.82 5.84
CA LYS A 24 14.40 -11.35 7.22
C LYS A 24 13.81 -9.95 7.29
N ARG A 25 12.65 -9.80 7.96
CA ARG A 25 11.90 -8.55 8.01
C ARG A 25 12.78 -7.54 8.72
N ARG A 26 13.59 -6.79 7.97
CA ARG A 26 14.32 -5.64 8.52
C ARG A 26 13.24 -4.72 9.07
N THR A 27 13.24 -4.57 10.38
CA THR A 27 12.33 -3.67 11.09
C THR A 27 12.58 -2.27 10.58
N ILE A 28 11.53 -1.60 10.10
CA ILE A 28 11.64 -0.20 9.71
C ILE A 28 11.90 0.67 10.95
N LYS A 29 12.79 1.66 10.80
CA LYS A 29 13.07 2.63 11.87
C LYS A 29 12.01 3.73 11.87
N THR A 30 11.74 4.32 13.02
CA THR A 30 10.77 5.44 13.16
C THR A 30 11.02 6.56 12.15
N LYS A 31 12.28 7.01 12.02
CA LYS A 31 12.67 8.07 11.07
C LYS A 31 12.28 7.75 9.62
N GLN A 32 12.43 6.50 9.20
CA GLN A 32 12.08 6.08 7.84
C GLN A 32 10.56 6.09 7.62
N LEU A 33 9.79 5.71 8.65
CA LEU A 33 8.33 5.78 8.59
C LEU A 33 7.86 7.23 8.53
N GLU A 34 8.44 8.12 9.35
CA GLU A 34 8.16 9.56 9.33
C GLU A 34 8.48 10.20 7.98
N GLU A 35 9.60 9.80 7.36
CA GLU A 35 9.99 10.27 6.03
C GLU A 35 8.99 9.84 4.94
N LEU A 36 8.51 8.59 4.99
CA LEU A 36 7.46 8.11 4.10
C LEU A 36 6.16 8.91 4.29
N ILE A 37 5.74 9.12 5.54
CA ILE A 37 4.53 9.91 5.86
C ILE A 37 4.67 11.34 5.34
N SER A 38 5.82 11.97 5.59
CA SER A 38 6.12 13.34 5.15
C SER A 38 6.10 13.47 3.63
N THR A 39 6.70 12.50 2.93
CA THR A 39 6.74 12.47 1.47
C THR A 39 5.35 12.25 0.87
N ALA A 40 4.57 11.31 1.42
CA ALA A 40 3.18 11.10 1.01
C ALA A 40 2.32 12.35 1.20
N THR A 41 2.53 13.07 2.30
CA THR A 41 1.78 14.30 2.62
C THR A 41 2.09 15.42 1.62
N ARG A 42 3.38 15.66 1.34
CA ARG A 42 3.78 16.65 0.32
C ARG A 42 3.21 16.30 -1.05
N ALA A 43 3.36 15.04 -1.47
CA ALA A 43 2.84 14.56 -2.75
C ALA A 43 1.31 14.73 -2.84
N ALA A 44 0.58 14.45 -1.76
CA ALA A 44 -0.87 14.62 -1.72
C ALA A 44 -1.32 16.09 -1.80
N HIS A 45 -0.56 17.02 -1.22
CA HIS A 45 -0.84 18.45 -1.34
C HIS A 45 -0.63 18.92 -2.77
N VAL A 46 0.50 18.61 -3.38
CA VAL A 46 0.77 18.99 -4.79
C VAL A 46 -0.25 18.36 -5.74
N ALA A 47 -0.63 17.11 -5.51
CA ALA A 47 -1.68 16.45 -6.29
C ALA A 47 -3.03 17.15 -6.15
N ARG A 48 -3.36 17.64 -4.94
CA ARG A 48 -4.60 18.37 -4.67
C ARG A 48 -4.66 19.68 -5.47
N ASP A 49 -3.55 20.41 -5.54
CA ASP A 49 -3.48 21.70 -6.24
C ASP A 49 -3.70 21.54 -7.76
N LYS A 50 -3.41 20.35 -8.31
CA LYS A 50 -3.65 20.01 -9.71
C LYS A 50 -5.10 19.62 -10.01
N GLY A 51 -5.90 19.32 -8.99
CA GLY A 51 -7.31 18.96 -9.13
C GLY A 51 -7.62 17.52 -8.69
N PHE A 52 -8.90 17.28 -8.40
CA PHE A 52 -9.33 16.05 -7.72
C PHE A 52 -9.35 14.80 -8.60
N TYR A 53 -9.69 14.93 -9.88
CA TYR A 53 -9.79 13.78 -10.79
C TYR A 53 -8.61 13.68 -11.76
N ILE A 54 -7.52 14.37 -11.45
CA ILE A 54 -6.32 14.41 -12.29
C ILE A 54 -5.34 13.32 -11.83
N VAL A 55 -4.85 12.55 -12.79
CA VAL A 55 -3.75 11.61 -12.59
C VAL A 55 -2.45 12.38 -12.76
N SER A 56 -1.94 12.94 -11.65
CA SER A 56 -0.65 13.62 -11.64
C SER A 56 0.47 12.70 -11.17
N PRO A 57 1.75 13.00 -11.52
CA PRO A 57 2.90 12.26 -11.01
C PRO A 57 2.92 12.17 -9.47
N GLU A 58 2.52 13.22 -8.78
CA GLU A 58 2.47 13.28 -7.31
C GLU A 58 1.31 12.46 -6.74
N ALA A 59 0.18 12.38 -7.46
CA ALA A 59 -0.90 11.49 -7.09
C ALA A 59 -0.46 10.02 -7.16
N ILE A 60 0.26 9.66 -8.23
CA ILE A 60 0.85 8.32 -8.40
C ILE A 60 1.86 8.06 -7.29
N GLN A 61 2.81 8.97 -7.06
CA GLN A 61 3.82 8.86 -6.02
C GLN A 61 3.20 8.69 -4.62
N CYS A 62 2.18 9.48 -4.28
CA CYS A 62 1.46 9.38 -3.01
C CYS A 62 0.85 7.97 -2.86
N VAL A 63 0.17 7.48 -3.90
CA VAL A 63 -0.43 6.14 -3.92
C VAL A 63 0.62 5.03 -3.76
N GLU A 64 1.76 5.13 -4.42
CA GLU A 64 2.85 4.17 -4.29
C GLU A 64 3.42 4.14 -2.88
N ILE A 65 3.62 5.30 -2.25
CA ILE A 65 4.08 5.38 -0.86
C ILE A 65 3.04 4.78 0.09
N LEU A 66 1.75 5.06 -0.09
CA LEU A 66 0.66 4.45 0.71
C LEU A 66 0.68 2.93 0.60
N ARG A 67 0.83 2.40 -0.63
CA ARG A 67 0.95 0.95 -0.86
C ARG A 67 2.19 0.37 -0.20
N HIS A 68 3.32 1.06 -0.31
CA HIS A 68 4.56 0.65 0.33
C HIS A 68 4.38 0.57 1.85
N MET A 69 3.78 1.60 2.48
CA MET A 69 3.49 1.62 3.91
C MET A 69 2.64 0.44 4.39
N ARG A 70 1.70 -0.04 3.57
CA ARG A 70 0.90 -1.23 3.91
C ARG A 70 1.71 -2.53 3.89
N THR A 71 2.82 -2.58 3.15
CA THR A 71 3.69 -3.78 3.08
C THR A 71 4.78 -3.81 4.13
N LEU A 72 4.98 -2.69 4.85
CA LEU A 72 6.05 -2.58 5.83
C LEU A 72 5.77 -3.48 7.05
N PRO A 73 6.79 -4.16 7.61
CA PRO A 73 6.66 -4.91 8.84
C PRO A 73 6.62 -3.94 10.04
N LEU A 74 5.46 -3.33 10.24
CA LEU A 74 5.20 -2.41 11.34
C LEU A 74 4.83 -3.17 12.61
N ASN A 75 5.11 -2.55 13.75
CA ASN A 75 4.61 -2.98 15.05
C ASN A 75 3.85 -1.83 15.71
N ALA A 76 2.99 -2.14 16.68
CA ALA A 76 2.18 -1.15 17.37
C ALA A 76 3.01 0.00 17.97
N ARG A 77 4.21 -0.28 18.50
CA ARG A 77 5.07 0.75 19.13
C ARG A 77 5.56 1.77 18.11
N LEU A 78 5.86 1.34 16.87
CA LEU A 78 6.24 2.25 15.80
C LEU A 78 5.06 3.11 15.35
N ILE A 79 3.88 2.50 15.22
CA ILE A 79 2.66 3.22 14.82
C ILE A 79 2.33 4.31 15.85
N THR A 80 2.32 3.98 17.14
CA THR A 80 1.96 4.93 18.22
C THR A 80 2.99 6.03 18.45
N LYS A 81 4.25 5.83 18.05
CA LYS A 81 5.31 6.83 18.16
C LYS A 81 5.26 7.91 17.08
N THR A 82 4.47 7.68 16.02
CA THR A 82 4.37 8.62 14.89
C THR A 82 2.97 9.23 14.84
N ASP A 83 2.86 10.43 14.29
CA ASP A 83 1.57 11.04 13.94
C ASP A 83 0.92 10.42 12.69
N GLY A 84 1.40 9.27 12.23
CA GLY A 84 1.01 8.67 10.95
C GLY A 84 -0.49 8.41 10.83
N LEU A 85 -1.17 7.97 11.90
CA LEU A 85 -2.63 7.78 11.86
C LEU A 85 -3.40 9.09 11.65
N ARG A 86 -2.96 10.18 12.28
CA ARG A 86 -3.59 11.51 12.10
C ARG A 86 -3.42 11.98 10.66
N VAL A 87 -2.22 11.85 10.12
CA VAL A 87 -1.91 12.22 8.73
C VAL A 87 -2.69 11.36 7.74
N LEU A 88 -2.74 10.04 7.93
CA LEU A 88 -3.50 9.15 7.07
C LEU A 88 -5.00 9.46 7.12
N LEU A 89 -5.54 9.83 8.28
CA LEU A 89 -6.94 10.27 8.39
C LEU A 89 -7.19 11.54 7.59
N PHE A 90 -6.26 12.50 7.59
CA PHE A 90 -6.34 13.67 6.71
C PHE A 90 -6.32 13.27 5.24
N LEU A 91 -5.39 12.39 4.83
CA LEU A 91 -5.30 11.90 3.44
C LEU A 91 -6.53 11.09 3.01
N SER A 92 -7.21 10.43 3.95
CA SER A 92 -8.48 9.73 3.69
C SER A 92 -9.66 10.65 3.32
N LYS A 93 -9.48 11.98 3.48
CA LYS A 93 -10.42 13.00 3.05
C LYS A 93 -9.95 13.74 1.78
N ASN A 94 -8.88 13.28 1.13
CA ASN A 94 -8.36 13.89 -0.09
C ASN A 94 -9.40 13.84 -1.22
N GLY A 95 -9.46 14.89 -2.04
CA GLY A 95 -10.36 14.97 -3.19
C GLY A 95 -10.02 13.94 -4.27
N ASN A 96 -8.76 13.53 -4.37
CA ASN A 96 -8.35 12.45 -5.26
C ASN A 96 -8.89 11.10 -4.75
N PRO A 97 -9.78 10.43 -5.52
CA PRO A 97 -10.46 9.23 -5.06
C PRO A 97 -9.48 8.08 -4.80
N LYS A 98 -8.36 8.03 -5.54
CA LYS A 98 -7.36 6.96 -5.39
C LYS A 98 -6.54 7.15 -4.12
N ILE A 99 -6.02 8.36 -3.87
CA ILE A 99 -5.32 8.71 -2.62
C ILE A 99 -6.23 8.40 -1.42
N ARG A 100 -7.50 8.83 -1.49
CA ARG A 100 -8.50 8.56 -0.46
C ARG A 100 -8.68 7.07 -0.19
N SER A 101 -8.88 6.26 -1.23
CA SER A 101 -9.09 4.81 -1.10
C SER A 101 -7.89 4.09 -0.48
N GLU A 102 -6.68 4.41 -0.93
CA GLU A 102 -5.45 3.77 -0.45
C GLU A 102 -5.13 4.23 0.98
N SER A 103 -5.40 5.50 1.32
CA SER A 103 -5.24 6.01 2.70
C SER A 103 -6.12 5.25 3.68
N LYS A 104 -7.40 5.01 3.35
CA LYS A 104 -8.30 4.19 4.17
C LYS A 104 -7.74 2.77 4.36
N ALA A 105 -7.28 2.15 3.29
CA ALA A 105 -6.71 0.80 3.35
C ALA A 105 -5.45 0.72 4.26
N VAL A 106 -4.62 1.77 4.30
CA VAL A 106 -3.49 1.84 5.24
C VAL A 106 -3.98 2.00 6.68
N ILE A 107 -4.98 2.86 6.94
CA ILE A 107 -5.56 3.05 8.27
C ILE A 107 -6.11 1.73 8.81
N ASP A 108 -6.89 1.01 8.00
CA ASP A 108 -7.51 -0.25 8.41
C ASP A 108 -6.44 -1.31 8.73
N HIS A 109 -5.38 -1.37 7.92
CA HIS A 109 -4.24 -2.25 8.17
C HIS A 109 -3.51 -1.90 9.48
N TRP A 110 -3.26 -0.60 9.73
CA TRP A 110 -2.57 -0.16 10.94
C TRP A 110 -3.42 -0.36 12.19
N LYS A 111 -4.74 -0.13 12.11
CA LYS A 111 -5.68 -0.47 13.18
C LYS A 111 -5.64 -1.96 13.49
N SER A 112 -5.68 -2.83 12.48
CA SER A 112 -5.56 -4.28 12.69
C SER A 112 -4.27 -4.63 13.46
N ILE A 113 -3.12 -4.04 13.12
CA ILE A 113 -1.86 -4.24 13.85
C ILE A 113 -1.97 -3.81 15.32
N LEU A 114 -2.65 -2.69 15.60
CA LEU A 114 -2.87 -2.19 16.96
C LEU A 114 -3.79 -3.12 17.77
N HIS A 115 -4.84 -3.66 17.15
CA HIS A 115 -5.78 -4.58 17.80
C HIS A 115 -5.19 -5.98 18.04
N THR A 116 -4.22 -6.42 17.22
CA THR A 116 -3.60 -7.77 17.35
C THR A 116 -2.81 -7.95 18.67
N LYS A 117 -2.62 -6.90 19.48
CA LYS A 117 -1.91 -6.96 20.77
C LYS A 117 -2.80 -7.14 22.00
N VAL A 118 -4.12 -7.31 21.84
CA VAL A 118 -5.09 -7.32 22.97
C VAL A 118 -5.47 -8.74 23.42
N HIS A 119 -4.70 -9.78 23.07
CA HIS A 119 -4.91 -11.14 23.56
C HIS A 119 -3.63 -11.73 24.15
#